data_AF-A0A524F0X5-F1
#
_entry.id   AF-A0A524F0X5-F1
#
_cell.length_a   1.000
_cell.length_b   1.000
_cell.length_c   1.000
_cell.angle_alpha   90.00
_cell.angle_beta   90.00
_cell.angle_gamma   90.00
#
_symmetry.space_group_name_H-M   'P 1'
#
loop_
_entity.id
_entity.type
_entity.pdbx_description
1 polymer ?
#
loop_
_entity_poly.entity_id
_entity_poly.type
_entity_poly.pdbx_seq_one_letter_code
_entity_poly.pdbx_strand_id
1 'polypeptide(L)'
;MEKDKDEERPYGYIYKATNVINGMVYIGQTTSDRWKENQNPIEERWKEELGEAFRKLNRGEDLRYVENAIAKYGPEKFKIVEMDRAYSQAELDENETAWIRIYDSMNPEKGYNLKEGGLGGRLSDRAREKLSNLITDKYQSDSEYYDKQAKERKERAEDPEWIEKMAEINRKRAEDPEWIEKMAEINRKRAEDPEWIEKMTEINRKRAEDPEWIEKMEEINQEIARNPETREKMSNSLSEKWEDPKYQDSVRTGLTNKWQDPKYVEKQLRSRTDGKREIPDKMKFLREITEVGKKELIKNYDMDGKTINDRIREMLVHQGVHNYSEAKKYLENKDLKDVMKDIQEKLSNQPERPPIKKEITDRKQFLQDLQVMKNKDLCQKYEIGENTAKRNIQQMLGHHGVHNYTEAKRYLDKKNLKDVVKDITEKLSNPSERYQRTKEIIDKKQLLQDIQNLKKSEIIYKYDMDDKTINRKIETVFGELGVKNYSEAKKYIKDKNIGDIINEINTGGKEKKNEMKKPDDIKEAAQTEKNLKKQTQRKSH
;
A
#
# COMPACT_ATOMS: atom_id res chain seq x y z
N MET A 1 -63.10 54.35 -8.20
CA MET A 1 -62.21 55.27 -7.48
C MET A 1 -60.96 54.49 -7.15
N GLU A 2 -59.99 54.54 -8.06
CA GLU A 2 -58.59 54.26 -7.73
C GLU A 2 -58.17 55.25 -6.64
N LYS A 3 -57.63 54.71 -5.55
CA LYS A 3 -56.86 55.48 -4.58
C LYS A 3 -55.48 54.83 -4.51
N ASP A 4 -54.57 55.46 -5.25
CA ASP A 4 -53.18 55.73 -4.93
C ASP A 4 -52.36 54.60 -4.30
N LYS A 5 -51.53 53.97 -5.14
CA LYS A 5 -50.28 53.33 -4.71
C LYS A 5 -49.38 54.43 -4.16
N ASP A 6 -49.43 54.65 -2.85
CA ASP A 6 -48.41 55.46 -2.16
C ASP A 6 -47.03 54.87 -2.50
N GLU A 7 -46.24 55.71 -3.14
CA GLU A 7 -44.91 55.45 -3.64
C GLU A 7 -43.96 55.19 -2.46
N GLU A 8 -43.60 53.93 -2.24
CA GLU A 8 -42.51 53.60 -1.33
C GLU A 8 -41.23 54.26 -1.87
N ARG A 9 -40.65 55.19 -1.10
CA ARG A 9 -39.41 55.88 -1.49
C ARG A 9 -38.32 54.82 -1.67
N PRO A 10 -37.67 54.72 -2.85
CA PRO A 10 -36.58 53.77 -3.05
C PRO A 10 -35.49 53.95 -2.00
N TYR A 11 -34.92 52.86 -1.52
CA TYR A 11 -33.75 52.88 -0.64
C TYR A 11 -32.53 53.46 -1.35
N GLY A 12 -32.35 53.15 -2.64
CA GLY A 12 -31.29 53.70 -3.46
C GLY A 12 -31.54 53.56 -4.96
N TYR A 13 -30.64 54.16 -5.74
CA TYR A 13 -30.71 54.25 -7.19
C TYR A 13 -29.42 53.74 -7.81
N ILE A 14 -29.56 53.05 -8.95
CA ILE A 14 -28.45 52.68 -9.84
C ILE A 14 -28.46 53.59 -11.05
N TYR A 15 -27.30 54.12 -11.41
CA TYR A 15 -27.14 54.97 -12.58
C TYR A 15 -26.01 54.49 -13.48
N LYS A 16 -26.11 54.89 -14.75
CA LYS A 16 -25.14 54.62 -15.80
C LYS A 16 -24.59 55.93 -16.33
N ALA A 17 -23.28 56.11 -16.26
CA ALA A 17 -22.56 57.18 -16.93
C ALA A 17 -21.90 56.65 -18.20
N THR A 18 -22.32 57.15 -19.37
CA THR A 18 -21.74 56.76 -20.67
C THR A 18 -20.87 57.89 -21.19
N ASN A 19 -19.60 57.59 -21.46
CA ASN A 19 -18.71 58.51 -22.14
C ASN A 19 -19.05 58.54 -23.64
N VAL A 20 -19.49 59.70 -24.14
CA VAL A 20 -19.95 59.86 -25.52
C VAL A 20 -18.82 59.83 -26.55
N ILE A 21 -17.55 59.93 -26.13
CA ILE A 21 -16.38 59.93 -27.02
C ILE A 21 -15.97 58.50 -27.40
N ASN A 22 -15.98 57.57 -26.45
CA ASN A 22 -15.49 56.20 -26.66
C ASN A 22 -16.55 55.12 -26.38
N GLY A 23 -17.76 55.50 -25.97
CA GLY A 23 -18.87 54.59 -25.68
C GLY A 23 -18.73 53.81 -24.37
N MET A 24 -17.67 54.04 -23.58
CA MET A 24 -17.42 53.29 -22.36
C MET A 24 -18.39 53.68 -21.23
N VAL A 25 -18.71 52.70 -20.39
CA VAL A 25 -19.76 52.80 -19.37
C VAL A 25 -19.21 52.71 -17.95
N TYR A 26 -19.72 53.54 -17.05
CA TYR A 26 -19.57 53.40 -15.60
C TYR A 26 -20.95 53.16 -14.97
N ILE A 27 -21.06 52.15 -14.12
CA ILE A 27 -22.24 51.88 -13.30
C ILE A 27 -21.92 52.30 -11.86
N GLY A 28 -22.80 53.05 -11.23
CA GLY A 28 -22.66 53.42 -9.82
C GLY A 28 -23.98 53.42 -9.07
N GLN A 29 -23.90 53.32 -7.75
CA GLN A 29 -25.04 53.38 -6.85
C GLN A 29 -25.05 54.62 -5.94
N THR A 30 -26.22 54.99 -5.45
CA THR A 30 -26.41 56.00 -4.39
C THR A 30 -27.62 55.69 -3.53
N THR A 31 -27.58 56.01 -2.25
CA THR A 31 -28.70 55.82 -1.33
C THR A 31 -29.52 57.09 -1.20
N SER A 32 -30.83 56.95 -1.05
CA SER A 32 -31.79 58.06 -1.03
C SER A 32 -31.69 58.91 0.24
N ASP A 33 -31.28 58.32 1.35
CA ASP A 33 -31.18 58.93 2.68
C ASP A 33 -30.03 59.95 2.80
N ARG A 34 -29.03 59.87 1.91
CA ARG A 34 -27.90 60.81 1.87
C ARG A 34 -28.26 62.20 1.38
N TRP A 35 -29.44 62.37 0.76
CA TRP A 35 -29.80 63.58 0.03
C TRP A 35 -31.10 64.19 0.54
N LYS A 36 -31.20 65.52 0.43
CA LYS A 36 -32.41 66.25 0.81
C LYS A 36 -33.56 65.89 -0.13
N GLU A 37 -34.80 65.98 0.35
CA GLU A 37 -36.00 65.59 -0.41
C GLU A 37 -36.19 66.33 -1.74
N ASN A 38 -35.61 67.53 -1.88
CA ASN A 38 -35.67 68.33 -3.10
C ASN A 38 -34.47 68.14 -4.06
N GLN A 39 -33.58 67.17 -3.80
CA GLN A 39 -32.39 66.91 -4.61
C GLN A 39 -32.54 65.61 -5.39
N ASN A 40 -31.99 65.57 -6.60
CA ASN A 40 -31.86 64.33 -7.37
C ASN A 40 -30.63 63.54 -6.87
N PRO A 41 -30.81 62.35 -6.24
CA PRO A 41 -29.72 61.57 -5.67
C PRO A 41 -28.60 61.23 -6.65
N ILE A 42 -28.95 60.93 -7.90
CA ILE A 42 -27.99 60.52 -8.94
C ILE A 42 -27.13 61.72 -9.35
N GLU A 43 -27.74 62.88 -9.58
CA GLU A 43 -27.02 64.09 -9.98
C GLU A 43 -26.08 64.57 -8.87
N GLU A 44 -26.54 64.56 -7.62
CA GLU A 44 -25.71 64.95 -6.48
C GLU A 44 -24.55 63.96 -6.26
N ARG A 45 -24.80 62.64 -6.38
CA ARG A 45 -23.72 61.66 -6.33
C ARG A 45 -22.72 61.86 -7.46
N TRP A 46 -23.18 62.16 -8.67
CA TRP A 46 -22.28 62.44 -9.78
C TRP A 46 -21.45 63.72 -9.55
N LYS A 47 -22.04 64.78 -8.98
CA LYS A 47 -21.29 65.99 -8.59
C LYS A 47 -20.19 65.68 -7.57
N GLU A 48 -20.42 64.77 -6.62
CA GLU A 48 -19.36 64.29 -5.72
C GLU A 48 -18.23 63.59 -6.49
N GLU A 49 -18.56 62.69 -7.42
CA GLU A 49 -17.58 61.99 -8.26
C GLU A 49 -16.72 62.98 -9.06
N LEU A 50 -17.33 64.04 -9.62
CA LEU A 50 -16.61 65.12 -10.29
C LEU A 50 -15.70 65.88 -9.32
N GLY A 51 -16.23 66.27 -8.16
CA GLY A 51 -15.49 67.00 -7.15
C GLY A 51 -14.30 66.22 -6.59
N GLU A 52 -14.46 64.93 -6.36
CA GLU A 52 -13.38 64.03 -5.94
C GLU A 52 -12.29 63.92 -7.03
N ALA A 53 -12.68 63.72 -8.29
CA ALA A 53 -11.73 63.61 -9.40
C ALA A 53 -10.83 64.85 -9.49
N PHE A 54 -11.41 66.06 -9.48
CA PHE A 54 -10.63 67.30 -9.59
C PHE A 54 -9.81 67.61 -8.33
N ARG A 55 -10.33 67.33 -7.13
CA ARG A 55 -9.57 67.54 -5.89
C ARG A 55 -8.35 66.61 -5.81
N LYS A 56 -8.51 65.33 -6.12
CA LYS A 56 -7.41 64.35 -6.13
C LYS A 56 -6.37 64.69 -7.20
N LEU A 57 -6.83 65.08 -8.39
CA LEU A 57 -5.95 65.54 -9.47
C LEU A 57 -5.08 66.72 -9.02
N ASN A 58 -5.69 67.74 -8.38
CA ASN A 58 -4.95 68.91 -7.88
C ASN A 58 -3.97 68.58 -6.75
N ARG A 59 -4.19 67.48 -6.01
CA ARG A 59 -3.29 66.99 -4.96
C ARG A 59 -2.23 66.02 -5.46
N GLY A 60 -2.25 65.66 -6.75
CA GLY A 60 -1.36 64.65 -7.34
C GLY A 60 -1.59 63.23 -6.81
N GLU A 61 -2.81 62.93 -6.35
CA GLU A 61 -3.19 61.60 -5.84
C GLU A 61 -3.62 60.66 -6.99
N ASP A 62 -3.50 59.36 -6.76
CA ASP A 62 -3.96 58.35 -7.71
C ASP A 62 -5.49 58.41 -7.90
N LEU A 63 -5.91 58.49 -9.17
CA LEU A 63 -7.30 58.55 -9.59
C LEU A 63 -7.86 57.16 -9.95
N ARG A 64 -9.14 56.92 -9.62
CA ARG A 64 -9.91 55.77 -10.14
C ARG A 64 -10.05 55.86 -11.66
N TYR A 65 -10.43 54.76 -12.30
CA TYR A 65 -10.49 54.73 -13.76
C TYR A 65 -11.54 55.70 -14.33
N VAL A 66 -12.72 55.78 -13.70
CA VAL A 66 -13.75 56.77 -14.04
C VAL A 66 -13.27 58.21 -13.78
N GLU A 67 -12.56 58.46 -12.68
CA GLU A 67 -12.03 59.78 -12.33
C GLU A 67 -10.97 60.24 -13.34
N ASN A 68 -10.09 59.35 -13.78
CA ASN A 68 -9.14 59.60 -14.87
C ASN A 68 -9.85 59.95 -16.18
N ALA A 69 -10.95 59.26 -16.49
CA ALA A 69 -11.73 59.53 -17.69
C ALA A 69 -12.44 60.90 -17.61
N ILE A 70 -12.97 61.25 -16.44
CA ILE A 70 -13.54 62.59 -16.17
C ILE A 70 -12.48 63.67 -16.34
N ALA A 71 -11.29 63.49 -15.75
CA ALA A 71 -10.19 64.45 -15.87
C ALA A 71 -9.69 64.60 -17.32
N LYS A 72 -9.69 63.50 -18.09
CA LYS A 72 -9.20 63.48 -19.48
C LYS A 72 -10.19 64.06 -20.49
N TYR A 73 -11.47 63.69 -20.40
CA TYR A 73 -12.47 64.02 -21.42
C TYR A 73 -13.39 65.17 -21.04
N GLY A 74 -13.46 65.52 -19.75
CA GLY A 74 -14.38 66.52 -19.24
C GLY A 74 -15.72 65.93 -18.79
N PRO A 75 -16.36 66.49 -17.75
CA PRO A 75 -17.63 66.01 -17.22
C PRO A 75 -18.79 66.10 -18.24
N GLU A 76 -18.73 67.06 -19.15
CA GLU A 76 -19.74 67.29 -20.19
C GLU A 76 -19.81 66.18 -21.24
N LYS A 77 -18.80 65.30 -21.27
CA LYS A 77 -18.75 64.14 -22.17
C LYS A 77 -19.39 62.89 -21.58
N PHE A 78 -19.95 62.98 -20.37
CA PHE A 78 -20.65 61.87 -19.73
C PHE A 78 -22.16 62.09 -19.75
N LYS A 79 -22.90 61.15 -20.35
CA LYS A 79 -24.36 61.09 -20.28
C LYS A 79 -24.77 60.21 -19.11
N ILE A 80 -25.46 60.79 -18.13
CA ILE A 80 -25.94 60.07 -16.95
C ILE A 80 -27.40 59.65 -17.16
N VAL A 81 -27.71 58.39 -16.90
CA VAL A 81 -29.05 57.81 -17.03
C VAL A 81 -29.36 56.96 -15.81
N GLU A 82 -30.53 57.14 -15.22
CA GLU A 82 -31.06 56.24 -14.19
C GLU A 82 -31.35 54.87 -14.81
N MET A 83 -30.82 53.82 -14.18
CA MET A 83 -30.97 52.45 -14.66
C MET A 83 -32.01 51.68 -13.87
N ASP A 84 -31.98 51.83 -12.54
CA ASP A 84 -32.77 51.00 -11.64
C ASP A 84 -32.98 51.65 -10.27
N ARG A 85 -33.95 51.13 -9.53
CA ARG A 85 -34.31 51.54 -8.17
C ARG A 85 -34.33 50.31 -7.28
N ALA A 86 -33.74 50.41 -6.09
CA ALA A 86 -33.73 49.34 -5.10
C ALA A 86 -34.41 49.80 -3.81
N TYR A 87 -35.06 48.88 -3.12
CA TYR A 87 -35.80 49.11 -1.87
C TYR A 87 -35.07 48.54 -0.64
N SER A 88 -33.91 47.92 -0.82
CA SER A 88 -33.00 47.52 0.25
C SER A 88 -31.53 47.62 -0.16
N GLN A 89 -30.61 47.61 0.82
CA GLN A 89 -29.16 47.59 0.54
C GLN A 89 -28.73 46.34 -0.22
N ALA A 90 -29.30 45.18 0.13
CA ALA A 90 -28.98 43.92 -0.54
C ALA A 90 -29.39 43.96 -2.03
N GLU A 91 -30.60 44.43 -2.31
CA GLU A 91 -31.10 44.61 -3.67
C GLU A 91 -30.29 45.66 -4.44
N LEU A 92 -29.85 46.74 -3.78
CA LEU A 92 -29.00 47.76 -4.40
C LEU A 92 -27.67 47.18 -4.87
N ASP A 93 -27.00 46.41 -4.01
CA ASP A 93 -25.71 45.79 -4.32
C ASP A 93 -25.85 44.67 -5.37
N GLU A 94 -26.94 43.90 -5.33
CA GLU A 94 -27.28 42.88 -6.33
C GLU A 94 -27.57 43.50 -7.70
N ASN A 95 -28.38 44.56 -7.76
CA ASN A 95 -28.69 45.28 -8.98
C ASN A 95 -27.45 45.98 -9.56
N GLU A 96 -26.61 46.62 -8.73
CA GLU A 96 -25.34 47.19 -9.19
C GLU A 96 -24.45 46.12 -9.84
N THR A 97 -24.33 44.96 -9.19
CA THR A 97 -23.55 43.83 -9.70
C THR A 97 -24.12 43.28 -11.00
N ALA A 98 -25.44 43.14 -11.10
CA ALA A 98 -26.12 42.68 -12.31
C ALA A 98 -25.88 43.65 -13.47
N TRP A 99 -26.03 44.96 -13.25
CA TRP A 99 -25.82 45.98 -14.28
C TRP A 99 -24.36 46.09 -14.72
N ILE A 100 -23.39 45.98 -13.80
CA ILE A 100 -21.96 45.91 -14.15
C ILE A 100 -21.68 44.72 -15.09
N ARG A 101 -22.29 43.57 -14.84
CA ARG A 101 -22.16 42.37 -15.70
C ARG A 101 -22.85 42.55 -17.04
N ILE A 102 -24.07 43.08 -17.06
CA ILE A 102 -24.84 43.30 -18.31
C ILE A 102 -24.08 44.22 -19.26
N TYR A 103 -23.47 45.29 -18.74
CA TYR A 103 -22.70 46.25 -19.55
C TYR A 103 -21.23 45.89 -19.72
N ASP A 104 -20.76 44.77 -19.15
CA ASP A 104 -19.35 44.37 -19.13
C ASP A 104 -18.44 45.55 -18.70
N SER A 105 -18.89 46.34 -17.72
CA SER A 105 -18.27 47.64 -17.43
C SER A 105 -16.96 47.53 -16.67
N MET A 106 -16.53 46.31 -16.34
CA MET A 106 -15.19 45.99 -15.82
C MET A 106 -14.15 45.78 -16.91
N ASN A 107 -14.59 45.57 -18.15
CA ASN A 107 -13.70 45.41 -19.29
C ASN A 107 -13.10 46.78 -19.65
N PRO A 108 -11.76 46.95 -19.66
CA PRO A 108 -11.11 48.21 -19.98
C PRO A 108 -11.44 48.79 -21.35
N GLU A 109 -11.98 47.98 -22.27
CA GLU A 109 -12.43 48.45 -23.59
C GLU A 109 -13.88 48.95 -23.58
N LYS A 110 -14.68 48.56 -22.58
CA LYS A 110 -16.13 48.81 -22.55
C LYS A 110 -16.61 49.59 -21.32
N GLY A 111 -15.83 49.68 -20.24
CA GLY A 111 -16.24 50.42 -19.06
C GLY A 111 -15.17 50.76 -18.05
N TYR A 112 -15.61 51.45 -17.01
CA TYR A 112 -14.76 52.12 -16.02
C TYR A 112 -14.84 51.52 -14.61
N ASN A 113 -15.69 50.51 -14.38
CA ASN A 113 -15.79 49.85 -13.08
C ASN A 113 -14.53 49.02 -12.80
N LEU A 114 -13.94 49.17 -11.61
CA LEU A 114 -12.73 48.43 -11.22
C LEU A 114 -13.01 47.20 -10.35
N LYS A 115 -14.25 47.10 -9.85
CA LYS A 115 -14.74 46.03 -8.97
C LYS A 115 -16.16 45.66 -9.40
N GLU A 116 -16.57 44.43 -9.14
CA GLU A 116 -18.01 44.10 -9.02
C GLU A 116 -18.60 44.94 -7.86
N GLY A 117 -19.90 45.21 -7.84
CA GLY A 117 -20.52 46.21 -6.96
C GLY A 117 -20.25 46.08 -5.43
N GLY A 118 -20.63 47.13 -4.69
CA GLY A 118 -20.62 47.18 -3.22
C GLY A 118 -19.26 47.44 -2.53
N LEU A 119 -19.30 47.77 -1.23
CA LEU A 119 -18.16 48.08 -0.33
C LEU A 119 -17.11 46.96 -0.18
N GLY A 120 -17.35 45.78 -0.77
CA GLY A 120 -16.49 44.60 -0.71
C GLY A 120 -16.27 43.90 -2.06
N GLY A 121 -16.55 44.56 -3.17
CA GLY A 121 -16.47 43.99 -4.52
C GLY A 121 -15.12 43.35 -4.89
N ARG A 122 -15.17 42.23 -5.62
CA ARG A 122 -13.97 41.55 -6.15
C ARG A 122 -13.15 42.51 -7.02
N LEU A 123 -11.86 42.65 -6.70
CA LEU A 123 -10.88 43.36 -7.55
C LEU A 123 -10.96 42.82 -9.00
N SER A 124 -10.89 43.71 -9.99
CA SER A 124 -10.68 43.31 -11.38
C SER A 124 -9.46 42.39 -11.52
N ASP A 125 -9.47 41.50 -12.50
CA ASP A 125 -8.39 40.52 -12.71
C ASP A 125 -7.03 41.19 -12.84
N ARG A 126 -6.96 42.33 -13.56
CA ARG A 126 -5.74 43.14 -13.69
C ARG A 126 -5.27 43.75 -12.36
N ALA A 127 -6.18 44.21 -11.50
CA ALA A 127 -5.82 44.76 -10.21
C ALA A 127 -5.35 43.67 -9.24
N ARG A 128 -5.98 42.49 -9.30
CA ARG A 128 -5.56 41.30 -8.55
C ARG A 128 -4.19 40.81 -9.00
N GLU A 129 -3.94 40.76 -10.30
CA GLU A 129 -2.66 40.36 -10.87
C GLU A 129 -1.55 41.34 -10.48
N LYS A 130 -1.77 42.66 -10.62
CA LYS A 130 -0.82 43.68 -10.15
C LYS A 130 -0.51 43.55 -8.67
N LEU A 131 -1.53 43.37 -7.84
CA LEU A 131 -1.33 43.18 -6.41
C LEU A 131 -0.58 41.86 -6.10
N SER A 132 -0.91 40.78 -6.81
CA SER A 132 -0.21 39.50 -6.70
C SER A 132 1.26 39.62 -7.06
N ASN A 133 1.58 40.31 -8.16
CA ASN A 133 2.95 40.54 -8.60
C ASN A 133 3.70 41.40 -7.58
N LEU A 134 3.10 42.50 -7.12
CA LEU A 134 3.70 43.36 -6.08
C LEU A 134 3.99 42.60 -4.78
N ILE A 135 3.07 41.76 -4.33
CA ILE A 135 3.27 40.94 -3.12
C ILE A 135 4.35 39.89 -3.37
N THR A 136 4.37 39.26 -4.55
CA THR A 136 5.36 38.25 -4.92
C THR A 136 6.76 38.86 -5.02
N ASP A 137 6.89 39.99 -5.70
CA ASP A 137 8.13 40.75 -5.82
C ASP A 137 8.65 41.13 -4.43
N LYS A 138 7.77 41.66 -3.56
CA LYS A 138 8.13 41.95 -2.17
C LYS A 138 8.59 40.70 -1.41
N TYR A 139 7.92 39.57 -1.60
CA TYR A 139 8.28 38.30 -0.97
C TYR A 139 9.65 37.78 -1.42
N GLN A 140 10.08 38.13 -2.64
CA GLN A 140 11.37 37.73 -3.22
C GLN A 140 12.49 38.74 -2.91
N SER A 141 12.18 40.03 -2.86
CA SER A 141 13.16 41.11 -2.73
C SER A 141 13.44 41.52 -1.28
N ASP A 142 12.45 41.40 -0.40
CA ASP A 142 12.51 41.89 0.98
C ASP A 142 12.64 40.70 1.96
N SER A 143 13.89 40.39 2.32
CA SER A 143 14.23 39.29 3.23
C SER A 143 13.60 39.47 4.62
N GLU A 144 13.49 40.70 5.12
CA GLU A 144 12.88 40.96 6.44
C GLU A 144 11.37 40.71 6.41
N TYR A 145 10.70 41.11 5.33
CA TYR A 145 9.29 40.80 5.13
C TYR A 145 9.05 39.29 4.98
N TYR A 146 9.91 38.59 4.24
CA TYR A 146 9.88 37.13 4.12
C TYR A 146 10.01 36.47 5.49
N ASP A 147 11.04 36.82 6.26
CA ASP A 147 11.33 36.20 7.56
C ASP A 147 10.20 36.45 8.57
N LYS A 148 9.64 37.66 8.58
CA LYS A 148 8.46 37.99 9.39
C LYS A 148 7.26 37.10 9.03
N GLN A 149 6.96 36.96 7.73
CA GLN A 149 5.84 36.13 7.28
C GLN A 149 6.08 34.63 7.54
N ALA A 150 7.31 34.15 7.38
CA ALA A 150 7.68 32.77 7.69
C ALA A 150 7.53 32.47 9.19
N LYS A 151 7.99 33.39 10.05
CA LYS A 151 7.85 33.28 11.51
C LYS A 151 6.39 33.27 11.95
N GLU A 152 5.57 34.22 11.48
CA GLU A 152 4.14 34.28 11.79
C GLU A 152 3.38 33.01 11.33
N ARG A 153 3.78 32.42 10.19
CA ARG A 153 3.21 31.15 9.71
C ARG A 153 3.60 29.99 10.61
N LYS A 154 4.85 29.95 11.07
CA LYS A 154 5.35 28.90 11.96
C LYS A 154 4.67 28.98 13.33
N GLU A 155 4.62 30.16 13.93
CA GLU A 155 3.94 30.39 15.22
C GLU A 155 2.45 30.01 15.15
N ARG A 156 1.77 30.35 14.05
CA ARG A 156 0.38 29.95 13.84
C ARG A 156 0.20 28.44 13.61
N ALA A 157 1.18 27.80 12.97
CA ALA A 157 1.16 26.35 12.78
C ALA A 157 1.47 25.58 14.07
N GLU A 158 2.00 26.24 15.09
CA GLU A 158 2.23 25.69 16.44
C GLU A 158 1.05 25.96 17.39
N ASP A 159 0.16 26.91 17.08
CA ASP A 159 -1.04 27.24 17.86
C ASP A 159 -2.07 26.10 17.83
N PRO A 160 -2.35 25.43 18.97
CA PRO A 160 -3.29 24.33 19.05
C PRO A 160 -4.73 24.70 18.63
N GLU A 161 -5.21 25.91 18.94
CA GLU A 161 -6.57 26.33 18.56
C GLU A 161 -6.69 26.50 17.05
N TRP A 162 -5.63 27.02 16.42
CA TRP A 162 -5.57 27.16 14.97
C TRP A 162 -5.48 25.80 14.26
N ILE A 163 -4.67 24.87 14.79
CA ILE A 163 -4.56 23.49 14.28
C ILE A 163 -5.93 22.82 14.33
N GLU A 164 -6.64 22.89 15.46
CA GLU A 164 -7.95 22.25 15.62
C GLU A 164 -9.00 22.88 14.70
N LYS A 165 -9.01 24.20 14.56
CA LYS A 165 -9.89 24.91 13.61
C LYS A 165 -9.64 24.45 12.17
N MET A 166 -8.38 24.30 11.76
CA MET A 166 -8.04 23.83 10.43
C MET A 166 -8.39 22.35 10.23
N ALA A 167 -8.19 21.52 11.25
CA ALA A 167 -8.62 20.13 11.24
C ALA A 167 -10.14 20.02 11.06
N GLU A 168 -10.93 20.84 11.77
CA GLU A 168 -12.39 20.87 11.62
C GLU A 168 -12.83 21.29 10.21
N ILE A 169 -12.22 22.34 9.65
CA ILE A 169 -12.49 22.76 8.26
C ILE A 169 -12.15 21.64 7.27
N ASN A 170 -11.03 20.95 7.48
CA ASN A 170 -10.61 19.84 6.64
C ASN A 170 -11.53 18.62 6.79
N ARG A 171 -12.04 18.33 8.00
CA ARG A 171 -13.06 17.30 8.24
C ARG A 171 -14.35 17.61 7.46
N LYS A 172 -14.87 18.85 7.58
CA LYS A 172 -16.06 19.29 6.82
C LYS A 172 -15.87 19.21 5.31
N ARG A 173 -14.69 19.57 4.80
CA ARG A 173 -14.35 19.42 3.38
C ARG A 173 -14.23 17.98 2.94
N ALA A 174 -13.72 17.11 3.80
CA ALA A 174 -13.61 15.67 3.54
C ALA A 174 -14.97 14.96 3.56
N GLU A 175 -16.01 15.59 4.12
CA GLU A 175 -17.39 15.10 4.08
C GLU A 175 -18.18 15.66 2.88
N ASP A 176 -17.71 16.74 2.25
CA ASP A 176 -18.34 17.38 1.09
C ASP A 176 -18.07 16.60 -0.22
N PRO A 177 -19.09 15.98 -0.83
CA PRO A 177 -18.92 15.19 -2.05
C PRO A 177 -18.41 16.00 -3.25
N GLU A 178 -18.80 17.28 -3.38
CA GLU A 178 -18.34 18.13 -4.49
C GLU A 178 -16.86 18.46 -4.35
N TRP A 179 -16.41 18.69 -3.11
CA TRP A 179 -15.01 18.93 -2.81
C TRP A 179 -14.15 17.69 -3.07
N ILE A 180 -14.63 16.51 -2.67
CA ILE A 180 -13.96 15.23 -2.94
C ILE A 180 -13.80 15.03 -4.45
N GLU A 181 -14.87 15.20 -5.23
CA GLU A 181 -14.82 14.98 -6.67
C GLU A 181 -13.90 15.98 -7.37
N LYS A 182 -13.93 17.26 -6.95
CA LYS A 182 -13.00 18.28 -7.44
C LYS A 182 -11.54 17.92 -7.18
N MET A 183 -11.24 17.42 -5.98
CA MET A 183 -9.87 16.99 -5.65
C MET A 183 -9.46 15.73 -6.40
N ALA A 184 -10.39 14.78 -6.60
CA ALA A 184 -10.16 13.60 -7.41
C ALA A 184 -9.85 13.98 -8.87
N GLU A 185 -10.57 14.92 -9.46
CA GLU A 185 -10.32 15.41 -10.81
C GLU A 185 -8.94 16.07 -10.94
N ILE A 186 -8.57 16.93 -9.98
CA ILE A 186 -7.23 17.54 -9.94
C ILE A 186 -6.15 16.47 -9.83
N ASN A 187 -6.36 15.46 -8.99
CA ASN A 187 -5.39 14.36 -8.83
C ASN A 187 -5.29 13.48 -10.08
N ARG A 188 -6.40 13.24 -10.79
CA ARG A 188 -6.39 12.55 -12.10
C ARG A 188 -5.57 13.34 -13.12
N LYS A 189 -5.82 14.65 -13.25
CA LYS A 189 -5.04 15.53 -14.14
C LYS A 189 -3.55 15.54 -13.80
N ARG A 190 -3.19 15.58 -12.52
CA ARG A 190 -1.79 15.48 -12.06
C ARG A 190 -1.16 14.12 -12.31
N ALA A 191 -1.94 13.05 -12.22
CA ALA A 191 -1.47 11.69 -12.49
C ALA A 191 -1.28 11.41 -13.99
N GLU A 192 -1.85 12.24 -14.86
CA GLU A 192 -1.65 12.19 -16.32
C GLU A 192 -0.54 13.13 -16.79
N ASP A 193 -0.15 14.12 -15.97
CA ASP A 193 0.90 15.10 -16.26
C ASP A 193 2.31 14.51 -16.01
N PRO A 194 3.11 14.26 -17.07
CA PRO A 194 4.44 13.66 -16.94
C PRO A 194 5.43 14.52 -16.16
N GLU A 195 5.38 15.86 -16.29
CA GLU A 195 6.29 16.77 -15.58
C GLU A 195 6.00 16.74 -14.08
N TRP A 196 4.72 16.64 -13.71
CA TRP A 196 4.32 16.52 -12.31
C TRP A 196 4.77 15.19 -11.71
N ILE A 197 4.63 14.08 -12.44
CA ILE A 197 5.09 12.75 -12.01
C ILE A 197 6.60 12.76 -11.80
N GLU A 198 7.37 13.30 -12.74
CA GLU A 198 8.83 13.37 -12.66
C GLU A 198 9.28 14.22 -11.46
N LYS A 199 8.67 15.40 -11.27
CA LYS A 199 8.94 16.27 -10.12
C LYS A 199 8.66 15.57 -8.79
N MET A 200 7.54 14.87 -8.67
CA MET A 200 7.18 14.15 -7.44
C MET A 200 8.07 12.93 -7.20
N THR A 201 8.47 12.23 -8.26
CA THR A 201 9.41 11.11 -8.19
C THR A 201 10.76 11.59 -7.67
N GLU A 202 11.25 12.73 -8.16
CA GLU A 202 12.51 13.32 -7.71
C GLU A 202 12.46 13.75 -6.24
N ILE A 203 11.36 14.38 -5.82
CA ILE A 203 11.15 14.75 -4.41
C ILE A 203 11.13 13.50 -3.52
N ASN A 204 10.42 12.45 -3.94
CA ASN A 204 10.34 11.20 -3.18
C ASN A 204 11.68 10.47 -3.14
N ARG A 205 12.48 10.53 -4.22
CA ARG A 205 13.84 9.99 -4.24
C ARG A 205 14.73 10.69 -3.23
N LYS A 206 14.75 12.04 -3.21
CA LYS A 206 15.51 12.83 -2.23
C LYS A 206 15.09 12.53 -0.80
N ARG A 207 13.79 12.40 -0.54
CA ARG A 207 13.27 12.01 0.79
C ARG A 207 13.68 10.59 1.18
N ALA A 208 13.71 9.66 0.23
CA ALA A 208 14.14 8.29 0.48
C ALA A 208 15.65 8.16 0.74
N GLU A 209 16.44 9.18 0.39
CA GLU A 209 17.88 9.27 0.69
C GLU A 209 18.16 10.01 2.01
N ASP A 210 17.18 10.76 2.54
CA ASP A 210 17.29 11.54 3.78
C ASP A 210 17.18 10.63 5.02
N PRO A 211 18.25 10.49 5.83
CA PRO A 211 18.25 9.65 7.02
C PRO A 211 17.21 10.04 8.07
N GLU A 212 16.97 11.34 8.28
CA GLU A 212 15.98 11.82 9.27
C GLU A 212 14.55 11.44 8.83
N TRP A 213 14.29 11.52 7.52
CA TRP A 213 13.01 11.12 6.96
C TRP A 213 12.79 9.60 7.05
N ILE A 214 13.83 8.80 6.78
CA ILE A 214 13.77 7.33 6.94
C ILE A 214 13.45 6.97 8.40
N GLU A 215 14.17 7.54 9.36
CA GLU A 215 13.96 7.28 10.79
C GLU A 215 12.55 7.64 11.24
N LYS A 216 12.06 8.83 10.87
CA LYS A 216 10.68 9.26 11.14
C LYS A 216 9.65 8.31 10.54
N MET A 217 9.86 7.82 9.31
CA MET A 217 8.95 6.88 8.68
C MET A 217 9.01 5.50 9.33
N GLU A 218 10.17 5.06 9.82
CA GLU A 218 10.28 3.82 10.60
C GLU A 218 9.51 3.92 11.93
N GLU A 219 9.59 5.03 12.65
CA GLU A 219 8.81 5.26 13.87
C GLU A 219 7.30 5.19 13.62
N ILE A 220 6.83 5.90 12.59
CA ILE A 220 5.42 5.87 12.17
C ILE A 220 4.99 4.45 11.78
N ASN A 221 5.81 3.74 11.00
CA ASN A 221 5.52 2.36 10.60
C ASN A 221 5.49 1.41 11.80
N GLN A 222 6.35 1.62 12.80
CA GLN A 222 6.33 0.84 14.05
C GLN A 222 5.08 1.14 14.86
N GLU A 223 4.64 2.39 14.95
CA GLU A 223 3.41 2.78 15.64
C GLU A 223 2.17 2.18 14.97
N ILE A 224 2.12 2.26 13.63
CA ILE A 224 1.09 1.60 12.80
C ILE A 224 1.09 0.08 13.03
N ALA A 225 2.26 -0.55 13.11
CA ALA A 225 2.39 -1.99 13.35
C ALA A 225 1.99 -2.41 14.77
N ARG A 226 2.15 -1.52 15.76
CA ARG A 226 1.72 -1.73 17.16
C ARG A 226 0.21 -1.57 17.32
N ASN A 227 -0.45 -0.79 16.47
CA ASN A 227 -1.89 -0.62 16.49
C ASN A 227 -2.63 -1.91 16.05
N PRO A 228 -3.38 -2.58 16.93
CA PRO A 228 -4.07 -3.83 16.61
C PRO A 228 -5.11 -3.69 15.49
N GLU A 229 -5.85 -2.58 15.46
CA GLU A 229 -6.90 -2.34 14.47
C GLU A 229 -6.32 -2.15 13.07
N THR A 230 -5.17 -1.48 12.98
CA THR A 230 -4.49 -1.27 11.69
C THR A 230 -3.85 -2.57 11.20
N ARG A 231 -3.32 -3.40 12.11
CA ARG A 231 -2.82 -4.75 11.80
C ARG A 231 -3.91 -5.66 11.27
N GLU A 232 -5.10 -5.61 11.86
CA GLU A 232 -6.27 -6.36 11.39
C GLU A 232 -6.71 -5.90 9.99
N LYS A 233 -6.84 -4.58 9.77
CA LYS A 233 -7.15 -4.01 8.44
C LYS A 233 -6.12 -4.41 7.37
N MET A 234 -4.82 -4.34 7.70
CA MET A 234 -3.76 -4.79 6.80
C MET A 234 -3.84 -6.30 6.52
N SER A 235 -4.13 -7.12 7.54
CA SER A 235 -4.30 -8.56 7.39
C SER A 235 -5.49 -8.92 6.50
N ASN A 236 -6.62 -8.23 6.68
CA ASN A 236 -7.83 -8.43 5.86
C ASN A 236 -7.58 -8.01 4.41
N SER A 237 -6.97 -6.84 4.18
CA SER A 237 -6.59 -6.40 2.83
C SER A 237 -5.60 -7.35 2.15
N LEU A 238 -4.64 -7.90 2.89
CA LEU A 238 -3.71 -8.89 2.36
C LEU A 238 -4.41 -10.21 2.04
N SER A 239 -5.37 -10.62 2.87
CA SER A 239 -6.18 -11.83 2.65
C SER A 239 -7.04 -11.68 1.39
N GLU A 240 -7.71 -10.55 1.21
CA GLU A 240 -8.46 -10.21 -0.02
C GLU A 240 -7.56 -10.21 -1.26
N LYS A 241 -6.37 -9.58 -1.17
CA LYS A 241 -5.38 -9.64 -2.27
C LYS A 241 -4.90 -11.06 -2.54
N TRP A 242 -4.83 -11.92 -1.51
CA TRP A 242 -4.43 -13.31 -1.66
C TRP A 242 -5.49 -14.16 -2.38
N GLU A 243 -6.74 -13.71 -2.47
CA GLU A 243 -7.77 -14.37 -3.27
C GLU A 243 -7.59 -14.14 -4.78
N ASP A 244 -6.83 -13.10 -5.19
CA ASP A 244 -6.50 -12.85 -6.60
C ASP A 244 -5.43 -13.83 -7.11
N PRO A 245 -5.75 -14.69 -8.10
CA PRO A 245 -4.79 -15.63 -8.68
C PRO A 245 -3.54 -14.96 -9.28
N LYS A 246 -3.68 -13.75 -9.84
CA LYS A 246 -2.53 -13.02 -10.41
C LYS A 246 -1.54 -12.59 -9.34
N TYR A 247 -2.03 -12.21 -8.16
CA TYR A 247 -1.19 -11.85 -7.03
C TYR A 247 -0.47 -13.08 -6.46
N GLN A 248 -1.16 -14.22 -6.31
CA GLN A 248 -0.54 -15.48 -5.90
C GLN A 248 0.60 -15.90 -6.84
N ASP A 249 0.37 -15.78 -8.16
CA ASP A 249 1.38 -16.10 -9.17
C ASP A 249 2.57 -15.14 -9.15
N SER A 250 2.33 -13.84 -8.93
CA SER A 250 3.39 -12.85 -8.76
C SER A 250 4.26 -13.15 -7.54
N VAL A 251 3.64 -13.43 -6.39
CA VAL A 251 4.36 -13.79 -5.15
C VAL A 251 5.16 -15.08 -5.32
N ARG A 252 4.56 -16.09 -5.97
CA ARG A 252 5.24 -17.36 -6.30
C ARG A 252 6.45 -17.13 -7.21
N THR A 253 6.32 -16.30 -8.23
CA THR A 253 7.40 -15.96 -9.17
C THR A 253 8.51 -15.20 -8.46
N GLY A 254 8.17 -14.20 -7.65
CA GLY A 254 9.13 -13.46 -6.83
C GLY A 254 9.89 -14.37 -5.86
N LEU A 255 9.20 -15.31 -5.22
CA LEU A 255 9.83 -16.30 -4.35
C LEU A 255 10.77 -17.22 -5.15
N THR A 256 10.34 -17.69 -6.32
CA THR A 256 11.16 -18.55 -7.20
C THR A 256 12.43 -17.84 -7.64
N ASN A 257 12.33 -16.59 -8.10
CA ASN A 257 13.48 -15.77 -8.50
C ASN A 257 14.43 -15.53 -7.32
N LYS A 258 13.89 -15.32 -6.11
CA LYS A 258 14.71 -15.21 -4.90
C LYS A 258 15.50 -16.49 -4.61
N TRP A 259 14.95 -17.67 -4.88
CA TRP A 259 15.65 -18.95 -4.78
C TRP A 259 16.61 -19.24 -5.94
N GLN A 260 16.56 -18.46 -7.01
CA GLN A 260 17.54 -18.52 -8.10
C GLN A 260 18.76 -17.61 -7.84
N ASP A 261 18.64 -16.61 -6.96
CA ASP A 261 19.76 -15.77 -6.55
C ASP A 261 20.80 -16.59 -5.76
N PRO A 262 22.03 -16.78 -6.31
CA PRO A 262 23.08 -17.54 -5.65
C PRO A 262 23.42 -17.03 -4.25
N LYS A 263 23.37 -15.71 -4.02
CA LYS A 263 23.66 -15.12 -2.70
C LYS A 263 22.59 -15.46 -1.68
N TYR A 264 21.32 -15.49 -2.09
CA TYR A 264 20.22 -15.88 -1.21
C TYR A 264 20.28 -17.37 -0.89
N VAL A 265 20.52 -18.22 -1.88
CA VAL A 265 20.69 -19.68 -1.70
C VAL A 265 21.88 -19.96 -0.77
N GLU A 266 23.01 -19.29 -1.00
CA GLU A 266 24.19 -19.40 -0.15
C GLU A 266 23.89 -18.96 1.29
N LYS A 267 23.18 -17.84 1.50
CA LYS A 267 22.75 -17.40 2.84
C LYS A 267 21.85 -18.43 3.54
N GLN A 268 20.91 -19.04 2.80
CA GLN A 268 20.05 -20.10 3.35
C GLN A 268 20.84 -21.38 3.65
N LEU A 269 21.82 -21.75 2.83
CA LEU A 269 22.71 -22.90 3.06
C LEU A 269 23.65 -22.65 4.24
N ARG A 270 24.23 -21.45 4.34
CA ARG A 270 25.03 -20.99 5.48
C ARG A 270 24.22 -21.10 6.77
N SER A 271 22.99 -20.59 6.83
CA SER A 271 22.14 -20.71 8.03
C SER A 271 21.84 -22.16 8.45
N ARG A 272 21.88 -23.12 7.51
CA ARG A 272 21.73 -24.56 7.79
C ARG A 272 23.01 -25.21 8.29
N THR A 273 24.19 -24.69 7.92
CA THR A 273 25.51 -25.15 8.39
C THR A 273 25.98 -24.41 9.64
N ASP A 274 25.59 -23.16 9.84
CA ASP A 274 26.07 -22.28 10.91
C ASP A 274 25.61 -22.77 12.29
N GLY A 275 24.43 -23.37 12.38
CA GLY A 275 23.98 -24.14 13.54
C GLY A 275 24.90 -25.30 13.95
N LYS A 276 25.96 -25.62 13.17
CA LYS A 276 27.01 -26.61 13.50
C LYS A 276 28.42 -26.03 13.68
N ARG A 277 28.66 -24.73 13.45
CA ARG A 277 30.00 -24.14 13.66
C ARG A 277 30.32 -24.07 15.15
N GLU A 278 31.29 -24.85 15.61
CA GLU A 278 31.78 -24.78 16.98
C GLU A 278 32.43 -23.43 17.25
N ILE A 279 32.32 -22.95 18.49
CA ILE A 279 33.06 -21.77 18.96
C ILE A 279 34.50 -22.20 19.25
N PRO A 280 35.51 -21.76 18.47
CA PRO A 280 36.88 -22.24 18.62
C PRO A 280 37.50 -21.86 19.97
N ASP A 281 37.19 -20.65 20.43
CA ASP A 281 37.61 -20.15 21.75
C ASP A 281 36.37 -19.66 22.51
N LYS A 282 35.87 -20.53 23.40
CA LYS A 282 34.71 -20.25 24.25
C LYS A 282 34.98 -19.14 25.24
N MET A 283 36.22 -18.99 25.70
CA MET A 283 36.58 -17.97 26.69
C MET A 283 36.60 -16.58 26.04
N LYS A 284 37.17 -16.49 24.83
CA LYS A 284 37.07 -15.28 24.00
C LYS A 284 35.62 -14.95 23.64
N PHE A 285 34.80 -15.94 23.30
CA PHE A 285 33.39 -15.72 22.97
C PHE A 285 32.57 -15.15 24.13
N LEU A 286 32.75 -15.68 25.35
CA LEU A 286 32.08 -15.16 26.55
C LEU A 286 32.52 -13.73 26.86
N ARG A 287 33.80 -13.42 26.66
CA ARG A 287 34.34 -12.06 26.78
C ARG A 287 33.73 -11.11 25.75
N GLU A 288 33.67 -11.51 24.48
CA GLU A 288 33.09 -10.66 23.43
C GLU A 288 31.59 -10.41 23.62
N ILE A 289 30.85 -11.29 24.30
CA ILE A 289 29.44 -11.03 24.66
C ILE A 289 29.30 -9.79 25.58
N THR A 290 30.25 -9.56 26.49
CA THR A 290 30.22 -8.38 27.37
C THR A 290 30.75 -7.13 26.66
N GLU A 291 31.77 -7.29 25.82
CA GLU A 291 32.50 -6.18 25.17
C GLU A 291 31.82 -5.61 23.92
N VAL A 292 31.24 -6.46 23.05
CA VAL A 292 30.70 -6.02 21.75
C VAL A 292 29.20 -6.25 21.64
N GLY A 293 28.52 -5.47 20.79
CA GLY A 293 27.09 -5.65 20.50
C GLY A 293 26.79 -6.91 19.68
N LYS A 294 25.55 -7.43 19.76
CA LYS A 294 25.11 -8.65 19.06
C LYS A 294 25.43 -8.63 17.55
N LYS A 295 25.28 -7.47 16.89
CA LYS A 295 25.57 -7.31 15.46
C LYS A 295 27.05 -7.53 15.13
N GLU A 296 27.95 -7.04 15.98
CA GLU A 296 29.39 -7.23 15.80
C GLU A 296 29.81 -8.66 16.15
N LEU A 297 29.21 -9.26 17.18
CA LEU A 297 29.45 -10.66 17.54
C LEU A 297 29.06 -11.63 16.41
N ILE A 298 27.93 -11.37 15.74
CA ILE A 298 27.47 -12.09 14.53
C ILE A 298 28.55 -12.03 13.43
N LYS A 299 29.20 -10.88 13.26
CA LYS A 299 30.24 -10.66 12.25
C LYS A 299 31.56 -11.33 12.64
N ASN A 300 32.00 -11.21 13.89
CA ASN A 300 33.26 -11.77 14.40
C ASN A 300 33.32 -13.29 14.24
N TYR A 301 32.19 -13.96 14.47
CA TYR A 301 32.10 -15.42 14.40
C TYR A 301 31.53 -15.94 13.07
N ASP A 302 31.15 -15.03 12.15
CA ASP A 302 30.45 -15.35 10.89
C ASP A 302 29.27 -16.31 11.12
N MET A 303 28.36 -15.92 12.03
CA MET A 303 27.18 -16.69 12.45
C MET A 303 25.94 -15.82 12.47
N ASP A 304 24.77 -16.37 12.14
CA ASP A 304 23.51 -15.65 12.31
C ASP A 304 23.10 -15.49 13.80
N GLY A 305 22.21 -14.52 14.07
CA GLY A 305 21.81 -14.21 15.44
C GLY A 305 21.04 -15.31 16.16
N LYS A 306 20.52 -16.31 15.43
CA LYS A 306 19.89 -17.51 15.99
C LYS A 306 20.96 -18.49 16.46
N THR A 307 21.96 -18.73 15.62
CA THR A 307 23.12 -19.58 15.88
C THR A 307 23.90 -19.07 17.10
N ILE A 308 24.12 -17.76 17.21
CA ILE A 308 24.73 -17.15 18.40
C ILE A 308 23.95 -17.50 19.67
N ASN A 309 22.62 -17.39 19.66
CA ASN A 309 21.78 -17.76 20.81
C ASN A 309 21.84 -19.27 21.09
N ASP A 310 21.90 -20.11 20.05
CA ASP A 310 22.04 -21.55 20.20
C ASP A 310 23.39 -21.92 20.86
N ARG A 311 24.50 -21.26 20.50
CA ARG A 311 25.81 -21.42 21.17
C ARG A 311 25.79 -20.96 22.62
N ILE A 312 25.13 -19.84 22.90
CA ILE A 312 24.94 -19.36 24.26
C ILE A 312 24.18 -20.37 25.10
N ARG A 313 23.10 -20.98 24.57
CA ARG A 313 22.39 -22.04 25.27
C ARG A 313 23.29 -23.24 25.53
N GLU A 314 24.07 -23.69 24.54
CA GLU A 314 24.98 -24.82 24.74
C GLU A 314 25.95 -24.60 25.91
N MET A 315 26.40 -23.36 26.12
CA MET A 315 27.32 -23.03 27.21
C MET A 315 26.60 -22.72 28.52
N LEU A 316 25.53 -21.92 28.50
CA LEU A 316 24.98 -21.27 29.70
C LEU A 316 23.53 -21.64 30.03
N VAL A 317 22.91 -22.59 29.30
CA VAL A 317 21.51 -23.01 29.59
C VAL A 317 21.34 -23.53 31.02
N HIS A 318 22.36 -24.16 31.59
CA HIS A 318 22.34 -24.66 32.96
C HIS A 318 22.28 -23.55 34.01
N GLN A 319 22.62 -22.32 33.63
CA GLN A 319 22.52 -21.10 34.44
C GLN A 319 21.23 -20.32 34.13
N GLY A 320 20.31 -20.89 33.35
CA GLY A 320 19.06 -20.24 32.94
C GLY A 320 19.23 -19.19 31.85
N VAL A 321 20.34 -19.21 31.11
CA VAL A 321 20.66 -18.23 30.07
C VAL A 321 20.38 -18.82 28.69
N HIS A 322 19.49 -18.17 27.92
CA HIS A 322 18.97 -18.69 26.66
C HIS A 322 19.23 -17.81 25.43
N ASN A 323 19.66 -16.56 25.62
CA ASN A 323 19.91 -15.63 24.53
C ASN A 323 21.02 -14.62 24.86
N TYR A 324 21.45 -13.87 23.84
CA TYR A 324 22.50 -12.85 23.96
C TYR A 324 22.25 -11.81 25.05
N SER A 325 21.03 -11.27 25.17
CA SER A 325 20.73 -10.22 26.14
C SER A 325 20.81 -10.75 27.58
N GLU A 326 20.34 -11.97 27.81
CA GLU A 326 20.48 -12.67 29.10
C GLU A 326 21.95 -13.00 29.40
N ALA A 327 22.70 -13.47 28.40
CA ALA A 327 24.12 -13.79 28.56
C ALA A 327 24.93 -12.54 28.91
N LYS A 328 24.66 -11.41 28.26
CA LYS A 328 25.34 -10.16 28.55
C LYS A 328 25.13 -9.72 29.99
N LYS A 329 23.89 -9.75 30.49
CA LYS A 329 23.56 -9.43 31.88
C LYS A 329 24.18 -10.42 32.88
N TYR A 330 24.13 -11.72 32.55
CA TYR A 330 24.67 -12.78 33.40
C TYR A 330 26.20 -12.69 33.55
N LEU A 331 26.90 -12.32 32.48
CA LEU A 331 28.36 -12.24 32.44
C LEU A 331 28.92 -10.91 32.96
N GLU A 332 28.11 -9.84 33.03
CA GLU A 332 28.53 -8.49 33.41
C GLU A 332 29.25 -8.40 34.76
N ASN A 333 28.87 -9.25 35.72
CA ASN A 333 29.41 -9.26 37.09
C ASN A 333 30.00 -10.63 37.50
N LYS A 334 30.42 -11.46 36.54
CA LYS A 334 30.97 -12.80 36.81
C LYS A 334 32.42 -12.94 36.35
N ASP A 335 33.22 -13.66 37.12
CA ASP A 335 34.54 -14.08 36.68
C ASP A 335 34.39 -15.14 35.57
N LEU A 336 34.89 -14.81 34.38
CA LEU A 336 34.85 -15.69 33.22
C LEU A 336 35.60 -17.01 33.46
N LYS A 337 36.60 -17.04 34.35
CA LYS A 337 37.32 -18.27 34.68
C LYS A 337 36.42 -19.27 35.43
N ASP A 338 35.62 -18.78 36.36
CA ASP A 338 34.67 -19.61 37.12
C ASP A 338 33.56 -20.11 36.21
N VAL A 339 33.02 -19.23 35.35
CA VAL A 339 32.01 -19.60 34.35
C VAL A 339 32.56 -20.67 33.38
N MET A 340 33.82 -20.55 32.95
CA MET A 340 34.46 -21.53 32.09
C MET A 340 34.68 -22.88 32.77
N LYS A 341 35.01 -22.88 34.07
CA LYS A 341 35.14 -24.09 34.87
C LYS A 341 33.81 -24.84 34.96
N ASP A 342 32.72 -24.14 35.24
CA ASP A 342 31.36 -24.70 35.26
C ASP A 342 30.98 -25.30 33.90
N ILE A 343 31.29 -24.59 32.80
CA ILE A 343 31.06 -25.08 31.44
C ILE A 343 31.85 -26.37 31.17
N GLN A 344 33.13 -26.40 31.55
CA GLN A 344 34.00 -27.56 31.36
C GLN A 344 33.53 -28.78 32.17
N GLU A 345 33.14 -28.57 33.43
CA GLU A 345 32.61 -29.62 34.31
C GLU A 345 31.28 -30.20 33.80
N LYS A 346 30.46 -29.39 33.13
CA LYS A 346 29.23 -29.88 32.51
C LYS A 346 29.48 -30.58 31.18
N LEU A 347 30.44 -30.13 30.38
CA LEU A 347 30.84 -30.79 29.13
C LEU A 347 31.49 -32.15 29.40
N SER A 348 32.28 -32.29 30.46
CA SER A 348 32.90 -33.57 30.85
C SER A 348 31.91 -34.59 31.39
N ASN A 349 30.77 -34.14 31.93
CA ASN A 349 29.70 -34.98 32.49
C ASN A 349 28.55 -35.26 31.50
N GLN A 350 28.65 -34.86 30.23
CA GLN A 350 27.67 -35.27 29.21
C GLN A 350 27.98 -36.68 28.72
N PRO A 351 27.01 -37.63 28.73
CA PRO A 351 27.17 -38.86 27.98
C PRO A 351 27.39 -38.51 26.51
N GLU A 352 28.39 -39.12 25.86
CA GLU A 352 28.68 -38.90 24.44
C GLU A 352 27.37 -38.98 23.65
N ARG A 353 26.98 -37.88 23.00
CA ARG A 353 25.83 -37.91 22.10
C ARG A 353 26.16 -38.89 20.98
N PRO A 354 25.31 -39.91 20.72
CA PRO A 354 25.54 -40.82 19.62
C PRO A 354 25.63 -40.01 18.32
N PRO A 355 26.61 -40.29 17.45
CA PRO A 355 26.86 -39.48 16.25
C PRO A 355 25.60 -39.41 15.39
N ILE A 356 25.13 -38.19 15.13
CA ILE A 356 23.96 -37.95 14.29
C ILE A 356 24.39 -38.15 12.83
N LYS A 357 23.95 -39.29 12.28
CA LYS A 357 24.19 -39.88 10.95
C LYS A 357 25.38 -40.84 10.90
N LYS A 358 25.16 -42.07 11.35
CA LYS A 358 25.89 -43.21 10.78
C LYS A 358 25.39 -43.41 9.35
N GLU A 359 26.13 -42.86 8.39
CA GLU A 359 25.94 -43.16 6.98
C GLU A 359 26.30 -44.63 6.77
N ILE A 360 25.40 -45.38 6.16
CA ILE A 360 25.67 -46.79 5.84
C ILE A 360 26.64 -46.80 4.67
N THR A 361 27.92 -46.96 4.98
CA THR A 361 29.02 -47.00 4.03
C THR A 361 28.97 -48.25 3.16
N ASP A 362 28.63 -49.41 3.75
CA ASP A 362 28.45 -50.66 3.00
C ASP A 362 26.96 -50.95 2.73
N ARG A 363 26.48 -50.42 1.60
CA ARG A 363 25.10 -50.57 1.14
C ARG A 363 24.76 -52.01 0.77
N LYS A 364 25.73 -52.77 0.27
CA LYS A 364 25.53 -54.18 -0.11
C LYS A 364 25.30 -55.03 1.12
N GLN A 365 26.14 -54.84 2.15
CA GLN A 365 26.00 -55.54 3.42
C GLN A 365 24.69 -55.17 4.12
N PHE A 366 24.28 -53.90 4.05
CA PHE A 366 23.01 -53.48 4.64
C PHE A 366 21.79 -54.11 3.97
N LEU A 367 21.78 -54.23 2.64
CA LEU A 367 20.69 -54.91 1.93
C LEU A 367 20.68 -56.43 2.20
N GLN A 368 21.86 -57.05 2.35
CA GLN A 368 21.98 -58.46 2.77
C GLN A 368 21.40 -58.67 4.17
N ASP A 369 21.80 -57.84 5.13
CA ASP A 369 21.32 -57.91 6.50
C ASP A 369 19.82 -57.63 6.59
N LEU A 370 19.32 -56.70 5.77
CA LEU A 370 17.90 -56.41 5.67
C LEU A 370 17.08 -57.64 5.22
N GLN A 371 17.63 -58.45 4.31
CA GLN A 371 16.97 -59.65 3.80
C GLN A 371 16.83 -60.74 4.89
N VAL A 372 17.84 -60.88 5.77
CA VAL A 372 17.91 -62.01 6.71
C VAL A 372 17.48 -61.67 8.13
N MET A 373 17.76 -60.46 8.62
CA MET A 373 17.53 -60.08 10.03
C MET A 373 16.08 -59.67 10.27
N LYS A 374 15.73 -59.29 11.51
CA LYS A 374 14.52 -58.52 11.83
C LYS A 374 14.88 -57.03 11.93
N ASN A 375 13.91 -56.12 11.77
CA ASN A 375 14.15 -54.67 11.81
C ASN A 375 14.86 -54.21 13.10
N LYS A 376 14.48 -54.78 14.25
CA LYS A 376 15.07 -54.46 15.56
C LYS A 376 16.56 -54.83 15.60
N ASP A 377 16.91 -56.02 15.11
CA ASP A 377 18.28 -56.53 15.07
C ASP A 377 19.13 -55.77 14.05
N LEU A 378 18.53 -55.39 12.91
CA LEU A 378 19.16 -54.53 11.91
C LEU A 378 19.49 -53.14 12.49
N CYS A 379 18.53 -52.53 13.19
CA CYS A 379 18.72 -51.24 13.87
C CYS A 379 19.83 -51.32 14.92
N GLN A 380 19.91 -52.43 15.67
CA GLN A 380 20.93 -52.66 16.68
C GLN A 380 22.32 -52.87 16.05
N LYS A 381 22.43 -53.71 15.00
CA LYS A 381 23.71 -53.98 14.30
C LYS A 381 24.34 -52.72 13.73
N TYR A 382 23.53 -51.80 13.22
CA TYR A 382 23.99 -50.55 12.61
C TYR A 382 23.95 -49.36 13.58
N GLU A 383 23.51 -49.57 14.83
CA GLU A 383 23.30 -48.52 15.84
C GLU A 383 22.49 -47.33 15.30
N ILE A 384 21.40 -47.62 14.58
CA ILE A 384 20.51 -46.62 13.97
C ILE A 384 19.09 -46.78 14.51
N GLY A 385 18.37 -45.67 14.68
CA GLY A 385 16.95 -45.70 15.01
C GLY A 385 16.07 -46.17 13.84
N GLU A 386 14.86 -46.65 14.12
CA GLU A 386 13.93 -47.18 13.11
C GLU A 386 13.61 -46.16 11.99
N ASN A 387 13.47 -44.88 12.34
CA ASN A 387 13.25 -43.81 11.37
C ASN A 387 14.45 -43.61 10.43
N THR A 388 15.67 -43.79 10.95
CA THR A 388 16.91 -43.68 10.16
C THR A 388 17.05 -44.90 9.25
N ALA A 389 16.76 -46.11 9.75
CA ALA A 389 16.68 -47.32 8.92
C ALA A 389 15.66 -47.17 7.79
N LYS A 390 14.44 -46.69 8.08
CA LYS A 390 13.40 -46.42 7.07
C LYS A 390 13.87 -45.42 5.99
N ARG A 391 14.53 -44.34 6.39
CA ARG A 391 15.08 -43.35 5.43
C ARG A 391 16.18 -43.95 4.56
N ASN A 392 17.08 -44.75 5.13
CA ASN A 392 18.12 -45.44 4.37
C ASN A 392 17.53 -46.41 3.35
N ILE A 393 16.49 -47.17 3.75
CA ILE A 393 15.73 -48.04 2.84
C ILE A 393 15.09 -47.23 1.71
N GLN A 394 14.46 -46.11 2.01
CA GLN A 394 13.86 -45.23 1.01
C GLN A 394 14.90 -44.62 0.06
N GLN A 395 16.09 -44.26 0.55
CA GLN A 395 17.16 -43.74 -0.29
C GLN A 395 17.72 -44.81 -1.23
N MET A 396 17.83 -46.06 -0.77
CA MET A 396 18.38 -47.15 -1.56
C MET A 396 17.33 -47.75 -2.51
N LEU A 397 16.13 -48.04 -2.03
CA LEU A 397 15.13 -48.83 -2.76
C LEU A 397 13.84 -48.05 -3.05
N GLY A 398 13.72 -46.78 -2.66
CA GLY A 398 12.51 -46.00 -2.85
C GLY A 398 12.05 -45.92 -4.31
N HIS A 399 13.01 -45.96 -5.23
CA HIS A 399 12.73 -45.95 -6.66
C HIS A 399 12.20 -47.30 -7.20
N HIS A 400 12.21 -48.35 -6.38
CA HIS A 400 11.58 -49.62 -6.67
C HIS A 400 10.21 -49.75 -5.96
N GLY A 401 9.66 -48.63 -5.46
CA GLY A 401 8.40 -48.62 -4.71
C GLY A 401 8.52 -49.16 -3.29
N VAL A 402 9.72 -49.17 -2.72
CA VAL A 402 10.02 -49.74 -1.41
C VAL A 402 10.21 -48.63 -0.39
N HIS A 403 9.32 -48.55 0.60
CA HIS A 403 9.25 -47.41 1.52
C HIS A 403 9.36 -47.78 2.99
N ASN A 404 9.35 -49.07 3.31
CA ASN A 404 9.52 -49.58 4.65
C ASN A 404 10.26 -50.93 4.66
N TYR A 405 10.61 -51.38 5.85
CA TYR A 405 11.34 -52.61 6.08
C TYR A 405 10.64 -53.85 5.49
N THR A 406 9.33 -53.98 5.66
CA THR A 406 8.56 -55.13 5.18
C THR A 406 8.47 -55.19 3.65
N GLU A 407 8.35 -54.04 3.00
CA GLU A 407 8.43 -53.94 1.53
C GLU A 407 9.83 -54.25 1.02
N ALA A 408 10.87 -53.79 1.73
CA ALA A 408 12.24 -54.04 1.33
C ALA A 408 12.59 -55.52 1.40
N LYS A 409 12.14 -56.22 2.45
CA LYS A 409 12.32 -57.66 2.58
C LYS A 409 11.62 -58.42 1.44
N ARG A 410 10.40 -58.02 1.08
CA ARG A 410 9.66 -58.61 -0.06
C ARG A 410 10.31 -58.30 -1.40
N TYR A 411 10.83 -57.09 -1.58
CA TYR A 411 11.46 -56.67 -2.82
C TYR A 411 12.81 -57.36 -3.08
N LEU A 412 13.59 -57.56 -2.02
CA LEU A 412 14.88 -58.25 -2.08
C LEU A 412 14.72 -59.77 -2.15
N ASP A 413 13.53 -60.30 -1.84
CA ASP A 413 13.26 -61.72 -1.97
C ASP A 413 13.42 -62.15 -3.43
N LYS A 414 14.29 -63.15 -3.66
CA LYS A 414 14.65 -63.69 -4.99
C LYS A 414 15.36 -62.73 -5.96
N LYS A 415 15.88 -61.59 -5.51
CA LYS A 415 16.67 -60.67 -6.36
C LYS A 415 18.18 -60.82 -6.18
N ASN A 416 18.94 -60.61 -7.25
CA ASN A 416 20.40 -60.56 -7.21
C ASN A 416 20.88 -59.20 -6.64
N LEU A 417 21.47 -59.25 -5.45
CA LEU A 417 21.92 -58.06 -4.73
C LEU A 417 23.04 -57.29 -5.45
N LYS A 418 23.86 -57.95 -6.28
CA LYS A 418 24.90 -57.25 -7.07
C LYS A 418 24.28 -56.30 -8.08
N ASP A 419 23.21 -56.73 -8.74
CA ASP A 419 22.50 -55.93 -9.75
C ASP A 419 21.73 -54.79 -9.09
N VAL A 420 21.12 -55.04 -7.93
CA VAL A 420 20.45 -54.02 -7.13
C VAL A 420 21.43 -52.94 -6.66
N VAL A 421 22.61 -53.33 -6.16
CA VAL A 421 23.63 -52.35 -5.71
C VAL A 421 24.21 -51.54 -6.86
N LYS A 422 24.38 -52.15 -8.05
CA LYS A 422 24.82 -51.45 -9.26
C LYS A 422 23.81 -50.36 -9.67
N ASP A 423 22.53 -50.72 -9.75
CA ASP A 423 21.42 -49.80 -10.07
C ASP A 423 21.30 -48.65 -9.05
N ILE A 424 21.48 -48.93 -7.76
CA ILE A 424 21.52 -47.91 -6.71
C ILE A 424 22.71 -46.96 -6.88
N THR A 425 23.88 -47.51 -7.16
CA THR A 425 25.13 -46.73 -7.28
C THR A 425 25.08 -45.82 -8.50
N GLU A 426 24.65 -46.32 -9.66
CA GLU A 426 24.49 -45.53 -10.88
C GLU A 426 23.53 -44.35 -10.70
N LYS A 427 22.44 -44.53 -9.94
CA LYS A 427 21.44 -43.49 -9.69
C LYS A 427 21.83 -42.47 -8.62
N LEU A 428 22.61 -42.87 -7.61
CA LEU A 428 23.09 -41.95 -6.57
C LEU A 428 24.29 -41.11 -7.04
N SER A 429 25.06 -41.60 -8.02
CA SER A 429 26.23 -40.92 -8.59
C SER A 429 25.91 -39.77 -9.55
N ASN A 430 24.64 -39.45 -9.80
CA ASN A 430 24.22 -38.35 -10.66
C ASN A 430 23.36 -37.31 -9.89
N PRO A 431 23.97 -36.45 -9.05
CA PRO A 431 23.25 -35.53 -8.16
C PRO A 431 22.47 -34.44 -8.90
N SER A 432 22.90 -34.10 -10.13
CA SER A 432 22.40 -33.02 -10.97
C SER A 432 20.94 -33.20 -11.40
N GLU A 433 20.45 -34.44 -11.48
CA GLU A 433 19.04 -34.70 -11.80
C GLU A 433 18.10 -34.51 -10.61
N ARG A 434 18.62 -34.48 -9.37
CA ARG A 434 17.78 -34.37 -8.17
C ARG A 434 17.16 -32.98 -7.99
N TYR A 435 17.73 -31.96 -8.65
CA TYR A 435 17.26 -30.57 -8.60
C TYR A 435 16.49 -30.13 -9.86
N GLN A 436 16.45 -30.94 -10.92
CA GLN A 436 15.75 -30.61 -12.18
C GLN A 436 14.46 -31.41 -12.42
N ARG A 437 14.08 -32.33 -11.53
CA ARG A 437 12.86 -33.13 -11.71
C ARG A 437 11.64 -32.55 -11.00
N THR A 438 11.16 -31.42 -11.52
CA THR A 438 9.71 -31.20 -11.61
C THR A 438 9.34 -31.39 -13.07
N LYS A 439 9.19 -32.64 -13.53
CA LYS A 439 8.61 -32.89 -14.85
C LYS A 439 7.23 -32.25 -14.87
N GLU A 440 6.98 -31.29 -15.75
CA GLU A 440 5.60 -30.91 -16.07
C GLU A 440 4.84 -32.17 -16.48
N ILE A 441 3.59 -32.29 -16.03
CA ILE A 441 2.71 -33.31 -16.60
C ILE A 441 2.22 -32.68 -17.89
N ILE A 442 2.97 -32.90 -18.97
CA ILE A 442 2.72 -32.27 -20.27
C ILE A 442 1.45 -32.86 -20.91
N ASP A 443 1.09 -34.10 -20.57
CA ASP A 443 -0.07 -34.80 -21.13
C ASP A 443 -1.15 -35.11 -20.07
N LYS A 444 -2.25 -34.34 -20.12
CA LYS A 444 -3.43 -34.53 -19.26
C LYS A 444 -4.09 -35.89 -19.48
N LYS A 445 -4.12 -36.40 -20.71
CA LYS A 445 -4.75 -37.69 -21.04
C LYS A 445 -3.98 -38.84 -20.39
N GLN A 446 -2.66 -38.79 -20.46
CA GLN A 446 -1.79 -39.78 -19.83
C GLN A 446 -1.96 -39.81 -18.30
N LEU A 447 -2.06 -38.63 -17.66
CA LEU A 447 -2.29 -38.56 -16.21
C LEU A 447 -3.63 -39.18 -15.80
N LEU A 448 -4.70 -38.90 -16.55
CA LEU A 448 -6.03 -39.47 -16.25
C LEU A 448 -6.03 -41.00 -16.40
N GLN A 449 -5.37 -41.53 -17.43
CA GLN A 449 -5.17 -42.97 -17.63
C GLN A 449 -4.38 -43.58 -16.47
N ASP A 450 -3.34 -42.89 -16.01
CA ASP A 450 -2.52 -43.36 -14.88
C ASP A 450 -3.30 -43.36 -13.57
N ILE A 451 -4.12 -42.33 -13.31
CA ILE A 451 -4.99 -42.27 -12.12
C ILE A 451 -6.01 -43.42 -12.11
N GLN A 452 -6.54 -43.78 -13.28
CA GLN A 452 -7.48 -44.90 -13.40
C GLN A 452 -6.79 -46.23 -13.06
N ASN A 453 -5.58 -46.46 -13.58
CA ASN A 453 -4.94 -47.78 -13.59
C ASN A 453 -3.92 -48.03 -12.47
N LEU A 454 -3.22 -47.00 -12.00
CA LEU A 454 -2.14 -47.12 -11.01
C LEU A 454 -2.62 -46.79 -9.59
N LYS A 455 -1.86 -47.19 -8.57
CA LYS A 455 -2.03 -46.77 -7.17
C LYS A 455 -1.32 -45.43 -6.92
N LYS A 456 -1.72 -44.72 -5.86
CA LYS A 456 -1.18 -43.39 -5.49
C LYS A 456 0.36 -43.38 -5.39
N SER A 457 0.92 -44.41 -4.75
CA SER A 457 2.37 -44.59 -4.61
C SER A 457 3.08 -44.78 -5.94
N GLU A 458 2.45 -45.45 -6.90
CA GLU A 458 3.00 -45.72 -8.23
C GLU A 458 2.96 -44.45 -9.10
N ILE A 459 1.96 -43.59 -8.95
CA ILE A 459 1.89 -42.28 -9.65
C ILE A 459 2.92 -41.30 -9.10
N ILE A 460 3.02 -41.18 -7.77
CA ILE A 460 4.06 -40.39 -7.08
C ILE A 460 5.43 -40.75 -7.63
N TYR A 461 5.69 -42.05 -7.83
CA TYR A 461 6.95 -42.51 -8.38
C TYR A 461 7.09 -42.31 -9.90
N LYS A 462 6.06 -42.64 -10.70
CA LYS A 462 6.08 -42.50 -12.18
C LYS A 462 6.39 -41.06 -12.61
N TYR A 463 5.88 -40.09 -11.86
CA TYR A 463 6.07 -38.67 -12.13
C TYR A 463 7.19 -38.03 -11.29
N ASP A 464 7.83 -38.78 -10.40
CA ASP A 464 8.89 -38.33 -9.49
C ASP A 464 8.49 -37.08 -8.68
N MET A 465 7.33 -37.16 -8.02
CA MET A 465 6.72 -36.06 -7.27
C MET A 465 6.26 -36.53 -5.90
N ASP A 466 6.38 -35.68 -4.87
CA ASP A 466 5.80 -35.98 -3.56
C ASP A 466 4.27 -35.90 -3.57
N ASP A 467 3.64 -36.43 -2.52
CA ASP A 467 2.18 -36.52 -2.40
C ASP A 467 1.48 -35.15 -2.56
N LYS A 468 2.03 -34.09 -1.94
CA LYS A 468 1.43 -32.75 -2.04
C LYS A 468 1.53 -32.23 -3.46
N THR A 469 2.66 -32.47 -4.12
CA THR A 469 2.89 -32.07 -5.51
C THR A 469 1.95 -32.80 -6.47
N ILE A 470 1.74 -34.11 -6.32
CA ILE A 470 0.76 -34.85 -7.13
C ILE A 470 -0.66 -34.32 -6.92
N ASN A 471 -1.10 -34.12 -5.68
CA ASN A 471 -2.46 -33.61 -5.42
C ASN A 471 -2.65 -32.21 -6.00
N ARG A 472 -1.66 -31.32 -5.89
CA ARG A 472 -1.71 -29.98 -6.50
C ARG A 472 -1.82 -30.05 -8.03
N LYS A 473 -1.13 -30.99 -8.68
CA LYS A 473 -1.25 -31.19 -10.13
C LYS A 473 -2.61 -31.75 -10.52
N ILE A 474 -3.16 -32.67 -9.74
CA ILE A 474 -4.51 -33.18 -9.93
C ILE A 474 -5.53 -32.04 -9.79
N GLU A 475 -5.40 -31.22 -8.75
CA GLU A 475 -6.24 -30.03 -8.55
C GLU A 475 -6.10 -29.04 -9.71
N THR A 476 -4.90 -28.86 -10.27
CA THR A 476 -4.69 -28.01 -11.46
C THR A 476 -5.35 -28.59 -12.71
N VAL A 477 -5.33 -29.91 -12.89
CA VAL A 477 -5.90 -30.58 -14.07
C VAL A 477 -7.43 -30.65 -13.99
N PHE A 478 -7.98 -30.91 -12.81
CA PHE A 478 -9.43 -31.01 -12.60
C PHE A 478 -10.09 -29.66 -12.28
N GLY A 479 -9.31 -28.65 -11.86
CA GLY A 479 -9.70 -27.25 -11.66
C GLY A 479 -11.14 -27.06 -11.19
N GLU A 480 -11.98 -26.58 -12.11
CA GLU A 480 -13.37 -26.18 -11.89
C GLU A 480 -14.34 -27.34 -11.57
N LEU A 481 -13.89 -28.59 -11.71
CA LEU A 481 -14.64 -29.80 -11.30
C LEU A 481 -14.50 -30.09 -9.79
N GLY A 482 -13.67 -29.32 -9.06
CA GLY A 482 -13.59 -29.37 -7.60
C GLY A 482 -12.89 -30.59 -7.02
N VAL A 483 -12.19 -31.37 -7.85
CA VAL A 483 -11.41 -32.54 -7.44
C VAL A 483 -10.01 -32.11 -6.98
N LYS A 484 -9.67 -32.35 -5.71
CA LYS A 484 -8.48 -31.76 -5.06
C LYS A 484 -7.35 -32.73 -4.79
N ASN A 485 -7.61 -34.03 -4.86
CA ASN A 485 -6.61 -35.04 -4.53
C ASN A 485 -6.80 -36.34 -5.33
N TYR A 486 -5.79 -37.21 -5.25
CA TYR A 486 -5.77 -38.47 -5.96
C TYR A 486 -6.98 -39.37 -5.68
N SER A 487 -7.47 -39.44 -4.43
CA SER A 487 -8.59 -40.31 -4.08
C SER A 487 -9.89 -39.83 -4.71
N GLU A 488 -10.12 -38.52 -4.70
CA GLU A 488 -11.27 -37.89 -5.37
C GLU A 488 -11.19 -38.06 -6.88
N ALA A 489 -10.02 -37.85 -7.49
CA ALA A 489 -9.82 -38.04 -8.92
C ALA A 489 -10.07 -39.49 -9.33
N LYS A 490 -9.56 -40.45 -8.56
CA LYS A 490 -9.78 -41.88 -8.83
C LYS A 490 -11.24 -42.28 -8.72
N LYS A 491 -11.99 -41.69 -7.78
CA LYS A 491 -13.44 -41.90 -7.66
C LYS A 491 -14.19 -41.27 -8.83
N TYR A 492 -13.79 -40.06 -9.25
CA TYR A 492 -14.44 -39.31 -10.32
C TYR A 492 -14.28 -39.97 -11.70
N ILE A 493 -13.10 -40.54 -11.99
CA ILE A 493 -12.78 -41.14 -13.30
C ILE A 493 -13.28 -42.59 -13.41
N LYS A 494 -13.59 -43.26 -12.29
CA LYS A 494 -13.78 -44.72 -12.20
C LYS A 494 -14.71 -45.29 -13.28
N ASP A 495 -15.81 -44.58 -13.57
CA ASP A 495 -16.89 -45.04 -14.45
C ASP A 495 -17.11 -44.12 -15.67
N LYS A 496 -16.15 -43.22 -15.95
CA LYS A 496 -16.24 -42.22 -17.03
C LYS A 496 -15.21 -42.49 -18.14
N ASN A 497 -15.56 -42.16 -19.39
CA ASN A 497 -14.61 -42.19 -20.49
C ASN A 497 -13.63 -41.01 -20.37
N ILE A 498 -12.33 -41.28 -20.48
CA ILE A 498 -11.27 -40.27 -20.36
C ILE A 498 -11.41 -39.17 -21.42
N GLY A 499 -11.89 -39.50 -22.63
CA GLY A 499 -12.15 -38.52 -23.68
C GLY A 499 -13.20 -37.48 -23.28
N ASP A 500 -14.29 -37.93 -22.66
CA ASP A 500 -15.37 -37.06 -22.18
C ASP A 500 -14.90 -36.19 -21.01
N ILE A 501 -14.10 -36.75 -20.09
CA ILE A 501 -13.50 -36.00 -18.98
C ILE A 501 -12.56 -34.91 -19.48
N ILE A 502 -11.76 -35.18 -20.53
CA ILE A 502 -10.89 -34.17 -21.12
C ILE A 502 -11.73 -33.06 -21.76
N ASN A 503 -12.82 -33.40 -22.43
CA ASN A 503 -13.75 -32.41 -22.97
C ASN A 503 -14.37 -31.58 -21.83
N GLU A 504 -14.89 -32.21 -20.77
CA GLU A 504 -15.43 -31.53 -19.57
C GLU A 504 -14.39 -30.58 -18.93
N ILE A 505 -13.14 -31.03 -18.78
CA ILE A 505 -12.03 -30.22 -18.25
C ILE A 505 -11.73 -29.01 -19.16
N ASN A 506 -11.87 -29.18 -20.48
CA ASN A 506 -11.58 -28.13 -21.46
C ASN A 506 -12.78 -27.19 -21.71
N THR A 507 -14.03 -27.65 -21.54
CA THR A 507 -15.27 -26.88 -21.78
C THR A 507 -15.87 -26.26 -20.53
N GLY A 508 -15.52 -26.76 -19.33
CA GLY A 508 -16.02 -26.28 -18.03
C GLY A 508 -15.90 -24.77 -17.81
N GLY A 509 -14.95 -24.11 -18.48
CA GLY A 509 -14.74 -22.66 -18.41
C GLY A 509 -15.78 -21.78 -19.14
N LYS A 510 -16.78 -22.35 -19.83
CA LYS A 510 -17.79 -21.55 -20.57
C LYS A 510 -19.20 -21.57 -19.97
N GLU A 511 -19.60 -22.58 -19.21
CA GLU A 511 -21.02 -22.73 -18.82
C GLU A 511 -21.36 -22.11 -17.45
N LYS A 512 -20.40 -21.91 -16.54
CA LYS A 512 -20.68 -21.22 -15.24
C LYS A 512 -20.62 -19.69 -15.29
N LYS A 513 -20.23 -19.08 -16.41
CA LYS A 513 -20.29 -17.61 -16.59
C LYS A 513 -21.67 -17.09 -17.03
N ASN A 514 -22.60 -17.96 -17.43
CA ASN A 514 -23.92 -17.56 -17.91
C ASN A 514 -25.08 -17.75 -16.89
N GLU A 515 -24.80 -18.23 -15.67
CA GLU A 515 -25.83 -18.33 -14.61
C GLU A 515 -25.64 -17.37 -13.43
N MET A 516 -24.67 -16.45 -13.49
CA MET A 516 -24.60 -15.35 -12.51
C MET A 516 -24.74 -13.98 -13.18
N LYS A 517 -25.87 -13.35 -12.82
CA LYS A 517 -26.31 -11.95 -13.06
C LYS A 517 -27.09 -11.72 -14.35
N LYS A 518 -28.40 -12.03 -14.32
CA LYS A 518 -29.37 -11.17 -15.00
C LYS A 518 -29.48 -9.86 -14.21
N PRO A 519 -29.39 -8.68 -14.85
CA PRO A 519 -29.44 -7.37 -14.17
C PRO A 519 -30.76 -7.05 -13.45
N ASP A 520 -31.83 -7.80 -13.72
CA ASP A 520 -33.16 -7.50 -13.20
C ASP A 520 -33.39 -8.00 -11.77
N ASP A 521 -32.77 -9.12 -11.37
CA ASP A 521 -32.89 -9.68 -10.02
C ASP A 521 -32.21 -8.80 -8.95
N ILE A 522 -31.21 -8.01 -9.35
CA ILE A 522 -30.50 -7.07 -8.47
C ILE A 522 -31.36 -5.85 -8.13
N LYS A 523 -32.26 -5.44 -9.04
CA LYS A 523 -33.17 -4.31 -8.80
C LYS A 523 -34.31 -4.70 -7.85
N GLU A 524 -34.79 -5.93 -7.93
CA GLU A 524 -35.88 -6.42 -7.07
C GLU A 524 -35.39 -6.68 -5.63
N ALA A 525 -34.18 -7.22 -5.47
CA ALA A 525 -33.54 -7.37 -4.16
C ALA A 525 -33.25 -6.01 -3.48
N ALA A 526 -32.74 -5.04 -4.23
CA ALA A 526 -32.44 -3.70 -3.72
C ALA A 526 -33.72 -2.93 -3.33
N GLN A 527 -34.83 -3.12 -4.05
CA GLN A 527 -36.12 -2.50 -3.72
C GLN A 527 -36.77 -3.13 -2.48
N THR A 528 -36.61 -4.45 -2.31
CA THR A 528 -37.12 -5.18 -1.15
C THR A 528 -36.37 -4.81 0.13
N GLU A 529 -35.05 -4.62 0.06
CA GLU A 529 -34.23 -4.16 1.18
C GLU A 529 -34.53 -2.70 1.58
N LYS A 530 -34.82 -1.83 0.59
CA LYS A 530 -35.24 -0.44 0.82
C LYS A 530 -36.62 -0.35 1.50
N ASN A 531 -37.52 -1.27 1.17
CA ASN A 531 -38.85 -1.35 1.78
C ASN A 531 -38.81 -1.94 3.20
N LEU A 532 -37.94 -2.91 3.47
CA LEU A 532 -37.73 -3.43 4.84
C LEU A 532 -37.15 -2.35 5.77
N LYS A 533 -36.17 -1.56 5.31
CA LYS A 533 -35.57 -0.47 6.10
C LYS A 533 -36.55 0.68 6.39
N LYS A 534 -37.52 0.94 5.51
CA LYS A 534 -38.59 1.92 5.76
C LYS A 534 -39.66 1.41 6.75
N GLN A 535 -39.88 0.10 6.84
CA GLN A 535 -40.81 -0.48 7.82
C GLN A 535 -40.21 -0.54 9.23
N THR A 536 -38.90 -0.76 9.38
CA THR A 536 -38.24 -0.76 10.69
C THR A 536 -38.11 0.63 11.30
N GLN A 537 -37.96 1.68 10.48
CA GLN A 537 -37.93 3.08 10.98
C GLN A 537 -39.32 3.63 11.40
N ARG A 538 -40.43 3.03 10.94
CA ARG A 538 -41.79 3.43 11.36
C ARG A 538 -42.28 2.76 12.65
N LYS A 539 -41.53 1.79 13.20
CA LYS A 539 -41.89 1.10 14.45
C LYS A 539 -41.11 1.57 15.68
N SER A 540 -40.28 2.61 15.54
CA SER A 540 -39.46 3.17 16.63
C SER A 540 -39.74 4.66 16.89
N HIS A 541 -40.93 5.15 16.57
CA HIS A 541 -41.47 6.44 17.03
C HIS A 541 -42.82 6.23 17.68
#